data_AF-A0A2W5T8Q8-F1
#
_entry.id   AF-A0A2W5T8Q8-F1
#
_cell.length_a   1.000
_cell.length_b   1.000
_cell.length_c   1.000
_cell.angle_alpha   90.00
_cell.angle_beta   90.00
_cell.angle_gamma   90.00
#
_symmetry.space_group_name_H-M   'P 1'
#
loop_
_entity.id
_entity.type
_entity.pdbx_description
1 polymer ?
#
loop_
_entity_poly.entity_id
_entity_poly.type
_entity_poly.pdbx_seq_one_letter_code
_entity_poly.pdbx_strand_id
1 'polypeptide(L)'
;MAARRDEWLSRAEAKRPEDVAELLASLRDTSVPKLEQRLLALTHFPATSAIGEAAAAFLNDFPLKQAENLTLAAVAVGLVVLHGAKALRREVPVPERLAPWRAQVVDALLKTLARPSKTTPGDLDARLAVLGDGPGTQITRKAAELIDVARDARIAQAAATLLERPPVKFDAANAYFTVAALLLVVHGGRAQRKTVTALGSKLVQLTWLERALADDDAPASVKKVSGEHEDDFLELIAEDPRDASRIAVFTDWLLERGDPRGDFNVRQRAGKSGASLQKKHEKQWLRSLARGARRGSTVFRDGVPREVFLYLQRAADVPLADDPVLATLESLEVVASLPVEPLLTSPRLKSLTTLVATPEHLALAPAALRDRLTTLGIRGEARRALEVLALAPNATTLRLVENWRTPLPRDAVPPRLTHLDVQTSAPAAWFPLAARVARLDVRPAYWRESEDGRRRVQFHFENGRLARIACDDVPDALALDVFLFAPLASLAPEHRRGVVSHVTFTPSQKKRFLELCG
;
A
#
# COMPACT_ATOMS: atom_id res chain seq x y z
N MET A 1 8.51 -15.93 9.19
CA MET A 1 7.57 -16.18 8.07
C MET A 1 7.95 -17.40 7.24
N ALA A 2 9.23 -17.58 6.86
CA ALA A 2 9.71 -18.77 6.15
C ALA A 2 9.39 -20.10 6.87
N ALA A 3 9.60 -20.16 8.19
CA ALA A 3 9.43 -21.38 8.99
C ALA A 3 8.05 -22.07 8.86
N ARG A 4 6.94 -21.31 8.83
CA ARG A 4 5.59 -21.90 8.66
C ARG A 4 5.27 -22.27 7.21
N ARG A 5 5.87 -21.59 6.23
CA ARG A 5 5.74 -21.98 4.80
C ARG A 5 6.41 -23.33 4.58
N ASP A 6 7.60 -23.49 5.13
CA ASP A 6 8.39 -24.70 4.98
C ASP A 6 7.76 -25.86 5.78
N GLU A 7 7.08 -25.57 6.90
CA GLU A 7 6.23 -26.53 7.64
C GLU A 7 5.07 -27.09 6.79
N TRP A 8 4.28 -26.23 6.13
CA TRP A 8 3.15 -26.69 5.31
C TRP A 8 3.59 -27.41 4.03
N LEU A 9 4.66 -26.95 3.38
CA LEU A 9 5.24 -27.64 2.24
C LEU A 9 5.81 -29.01 2.65
N SER A 10 6.47 -29.10 3.80
CA SER A 10 6.97 -30.37 4.35
C SER A 10 5.83 -31.36 4.66
N ARG A 11 4.74 -30.89 5.26
CA ARG A 11 3.53 -31.71 5.47
C ARG A 11 2.91 -32.17 4.15
N ALA A 12 2.81 -31.29 3.15
CA ALA A 12 2.33 -31.67 1.82
C ALA A 12 3.25 -32.67 1.11
N GLU A 13 4.57 -32.57 1.31
CA GLU A 13 5.56 -33.52 0.81
C GLU A 13 5.46 -34.90 1.47
N ALA A 14 5.05 -34.96 2.74
CA ALA A 14 4.77 -36.20 3.47
C ALA A 14 3.50 -36.92 2.98
N LYS A 15 2.62 -36.24 2.22
CA LYS A 15 1.40 -36.79 1.58
C LYS A 15 0.47 -37.56 2.52
N ARG A 16 0.41 -37.17 3.78
CA ARG A 16 -0.45 -37.84 4.77
C ARG A 16 -1.91 -37.43 4.55
N PRO A 17 -2.86 -38.39 4.39
CA PRO A 17 -4.26 -38.07 4.14
C PRO A 17 -4.92 -37.17 5.20
N GLU A 18 -4.51 -37.29 6.46
CA GLU A 18 -5.00 -36.47 7.57
C GLU A 18 -4.66 -34.98 7.43
N ASP A 19 -3.53 -34.65 6.79
CA ASP A 19 -3.10 -33.26 6.57
C ASP A 19 -4.02 -32.56 5.53
N VAL A 20 -4.68 -33.31 4.63
CA VAL A 20 -5.62 -32.76 3.65
C VAL A 20 -6.85 -32.17 4.35
N ALA A 21 -7.44 -32.89 5.30
CA ALA A 21 -8.64 -32.44 6.00
C ALA A 21 -8.40 -31.15 6.81
N GLU A 22 -7.26 -31.07 7.51
CA GLU A 22 -6.85 -29.88 8.24
C GLU A 22 -6.63 -28.68 7.29
N LEU A 23 -5.95 -28.91 6.16
CA LEU A 23 -5.68 -27.86 5.20
C LEU A 23 -6.97 -27.35 4.53
N LEU A 24 -7.89 -28.25 4.16
CA LEU A 24 -9.20 -27.89 3.61
C LEU A 24 -10.06 -27.11 4.61
N ALA A 25 -10.06 -27.50 5.89
CA ALA A 25 -10.74 -26.75 6.95
C ALA A 25 -10.17 -25.33 7.09
N SER A 26 -8.84 -25.18 6.96
CA SER A 26 -8.16 -23.89 7.08
C SER A 26 -8.43 -22.92 5.91
N LEU A 27 -8.91 -23.40 4.75
CA LEU A 27 -9.28 -22.53 3.62
C LEU A 27 -10.57 -21.75 3.87
N ARG A 28 -11.41 -22.22 4.80
CA ARG A 28 -12.66 -21.54 5.19
C ARG A 28 -12.43 -20.35 6.11
N ASP A 29 -11.24 -20.26 6.72
CA ASP A 29 -10.84 -19.13 7.54
C ASP A 29 -10.25 -18.02 6.65
N THR A 30 -11.12 -17.09 6.24
CA THR A 30 -10.78 -15.95 5.37
C THR A 30 -10.02 -14.84 6.09
N SER A 31 -9.86 -14.93 7.42
CA SER A 31 -9.23 -13.89 8.25
C SER A 31 -7.70 -13.90 8.22
N VAL A 32 -7.08 -14.84 7.50
CA VAL A 32 -5.66 -15.16 7.69
C VAL A 32 -4.78 -14.72 6.50
N PRO A 33 -3.66 -14.01 6.74
CA PRO A 33 -2.61 -13.86 5.72
C PRO A 33 -2.02 -15.25 5.42
N LYS A 34 -1.77 -15.58 4.13
CA LYS A 34 -1.15 -16.83 3.59
C LYS A 34 -2.09 -17.84 2.92
N LEU A 35 -3.26 -17.41 2.47
CA LEU A 35 -4.20 -18.22 1.68
C LEU A 35 -3.57 -18.83 0.41
N GLU A 36 -2.69 -18.09 -0.26
CA GLU A 36 -1.93 -18.53 -1.45
C GLU A 36 -1.09 -19.78 -1.19
N GLN A 37 -0.41 -19.81 -0.03
CA GLN A 37 0.49 -20.90 0.33
C GLN A 37 -0.27 -22.20 0.60
N ARG A 38 -1.49 -22.09 1.15
CA ARG A 38 -2.37 -23.24 1.41
C ARG A 38 -2.94 -23.81 0.12
N LEU A 39 -3.45 -22.96 -0.78
CA LEU A 39 -3.90 -23.40 -2.09
C LEU A 39 -2.76 -24.03 -2.89
N LEU A 40 -1.54 -23.48 -2.82
CA LEU A 40 -0.39 -24.09 -3.46
C LEU A 40 -0.03 -25.46 -2.86
N ALA A 41 -0.06 -25.60 -1.53
CA ALA A 41 0.22 -26.88 -0.86
C ALA A 41 -0.72 -28.00 -1.34
N LEU A 42 -2.00 -27.69 -1.61
CA LEU A 42 -2.96 -28.65 -2.15
C LEU A 42 -2.54 -29.27 -3.49
N THR A 43 -1.80 -28.54 -4.33
CA THR A 43 -1.37 -29.02 -5.66
C THR A 43 -0.35 -30.18 -5.57
N HIS A 44 0.23 -30.42 -4.40
CA HIS A 44 1.20 -31.47 -4.15
C HIS A 44 0.58 -32.80 -3.69
N PHE A 45 -0.69 -32.80 -3.29
CA PHE A 45 -1.41 -34.00 -2.87
C PHE A 45 -1.89 -34.83 -4.08
N PRO A 46 -2.16 -36.13 -3.89
CA PRO A 46 -2.87 -36.92 -4.90
C PRO A 46 -4.21 -36.28 -5.30
N ALA A 47 -4.66 -36.52 -6.54
CA ALA A 47 -5.95 -36.03 -7.01
C ALA A 47 -7.09 -36.65 -6.18
N THR A 48 -7.89 -35.83 -5.50
CA THR A 48 -9.05 -36.27 -4.70
C THR A 48 -10.20 -35.28 -4.89
N SER A 49 -11.43 -35.80 -5.01
CA SER A 49 -12.62 -34.94 -5.25
C SER A 49 -12.82 -33.90 -4.15
N ALA A 50 -12.44 -34.21 -2.91
CA ALA A 50 -12.53 -33.31 -1.77
C ALA A 50 -11.70 -32.01 -1.97
N ILE A 51 -10.51 -32.10 -2.58
CA ILE A 51 -9.68 -30.93 -2.85
C ILE A 51 -10.31 -30.06 -3.95
N GLY A 52 -10.84 -30.71 -5.00
CA GLY A 52 -11.53 -30.01 -6.07
C GLY A 52 -12.81 -29.30 -5.59
N GLU A 53 -13.63 -29.96 -4.77
CA GLU A 53 -14.85 -29.38 -4.20
C GLU A 53 -14.55 -28.21 -3.26
N ALA A 54 -13.52 -28.31 -2.42
CA ALA A 54 -13.14 -27.23 -1.54
C ALA A 54 -12.56 -26.01 -2.29
N ALA A 55 -11.78 -26.23 -3.35
CA ALA A 55 -11.29 -25.15 -4.20
C ALA A 55 -12.45 -24.46 -4.97
N ALA A 56 -13.45 -25.23 -5.40
CA ALA A 56 -14.66 -24.68 -6.03
C ALA A 56 -15.51 -23.86 -5.04
N ALA A 57 -15.71 -24.37 -3.81
CA ALA A 57 -16.39 -23.62 -2.75
C ALA A 57 -15.65 -22.32 -2.42
N PHE A 58 -14.33 -22.36 -2.32
CA PHE A 58 -13.48 -21.20 -2.12
C PHE A 58 -13.70 -20.12 -3.20
N LEU A 59 -13.75 -20.49 -4.48
CA LEU A 59 -14.00 -19.55 -5.58
C LEU A 59 -15.38 -18.87 -5.51
N ASN A 60 -16.39 -19.57 -4.97
CA ASN A 60 -17.75 -19.03 -4.82
C ASN A 60 -17.86 -18.08 -3.63
N ASP A 61 -17.23 -18.44 -2.51
CA ASP A 61 -17.39 -17.72 -1.24
C ASP A 61 -16.39 -16.55 -1.10
N PHE A 62 -15.25 -16.59 -1.79
CA PHE A 62 -14.19 -15.59 -1.62
C PHE A 62 -14.43 -14.31 -2.44
N PRO A 63 -14.44 -13.11 -1.81
CA PRO A 63 -14.63 -11.86 -2.52
C PRO A 63 -13.37 -11.45 -3.29
N LEU A 64 -13.29 -11.84 -4.57
CA LEU A 64 -12.27 -11.37 -5.52
C LEU A 64 -12.48 -9.88 -5.84
N LYS A 65 -12.04 -8.98 -4.95
CA LYS A 65 -12.22 -7.52 -5.09
C LYS A 65 -11.02 -6.79 -5.69
N GLN A 66 -9.89 -7.46 -5.95
CA GLN A 66 -8.61 -6.83 -6.36
C GLN A 66 -7.77 -7.77 -7.25
N ALA A 67 -6.86 -7.21 -8.05
CA ALA A 67 -5.94 -7.91 -8.96
C ALA A 67 -5.04 -8.94 -8.25
N GLU A 68 -4.65 -8.69 -7.00
CA GLU A 68 -3.89 -9.62 -6.16
C GLU A 68 -4.64 -10.96 -5.94
N ASN A 69 -5.96 -10.97 -6.09
CA ASN A 69 -6.77 -12.19 -5.95
C ASN A 69 -6.84 -13.03 -7.23
N LEU A 70 -6.30 -12.56 -8.36
CA LEU A 70 -6.31 -13.30 -9.63
C LEU A 70 -5.39 -14.53 -9.58
N THR A 71 -4.22 -14.40 -8.95
CA THR A 71 -3.31 -15.54 -8.73
C THR A 71 -3.96 -16.61 -7.87
N LEU A 72 -4.65 -16.19 -6.79
CA LEU A 72 -5.44 -17.06 -5.92
C LEU A 72 -6.55 -17.80 -6.69
N ALA A 73 -7.29 -17.06 -7.52
CA ALA A 73 -8.34 -17.62 -8.35
C ALA A 73 -7.78 -18.62 -9.38
N ALA A 74 -6.66 -18.31 -10.03
CA ALA A 74 -6.01 -19.19 -10.98
C ALA A 74 -5.52 -20.50 -10.34
N VAL A 75 -4.91 -20.43 -9.16
CA VAL A 75 -4.47 -21.62 -8.41
C VAL A 75 -5.68 -22.45 -7.98
N ALA A 76 -6.74 -21.81 -7.48
CA ALA A 76 -7.97 -22.51 -7.11
C ALA A 76 -8.61 -23.19 -8.33
N VAL A 77 -8.70 -22.54 -9.49
CA VAL A 77 -9.16 -23.15 -10.74
C VAL A 77 -8.27 -24.34 -11.14
N GLY A 78 -6.95 -24.17 -11.07
CA GLY A 78 -6.00 -25.26 -11.34
C GLY A 78 -6.19 -26.47 -10.41
N LEU A 79 -6.50 -26.23 -9.14
CA LEU A 79 -6.84 -27.29 -8.19
C LEU A 79 -8.14 -28.01 -8.53
N VAL A 80 -9.19 -27.28 -8.93
CA VAL A 80 -10.44 -27.88 -9.37
C VAL A 80 -10.19 -28.80 -10.59
N VAL A 81 -9.39 -28.34 -11.55
CA VAL A 81 -9.02 -29.11 -12.75
C VAL A 81 -8.19 -30.34 -12.39
N LEU A 82 -7.15 -30.17 -11.57
CA LEU A 82 -6.23 -31.25 -11.18
C LEU A 82 -6.88 -32.32 -10.28
N HIS A 83 -7.78 -31.92 -9.39
CA HIS A 83 -8.30 -32.78 -8.33
C HIS A 83 -9.78 -33.16 -8.51
N GLY A 84 -10.52 -32.57 -9.46
CA GLY A 84 -11.96 -32.81 -9.58
C GLY A 84 -12.62 -32.49 -10.93
N ALA A 85 -12.39 -33.32 -11.96
CA ALA A 85 -13.15 -33.23 -13.23
C ALA A 85 -14.67 -33.55 -13.08
N LYS A 86 -15.10 -34.22 -12.01
CA LYS A 86 -16.52 -34.55 -11.77
C LYS A 86 -17.32 -33.42 -11.12
N ALA A 87 -16.68 -32.55 -10.32
CA ALA A 87 -17.37 -31.46 -9.62
C ALA A 87 -17.79 -30.32 -10.56
N LEU A 88 -16.98 -30.05 -11.59
CA LEU A 88 -17.25 -29.02 -12.62
C LEU A 88 -18.40 -29.35 -13.60
N ARG A 89 -18.93 -30.58 -13.56
CA ARG A 89 -20.10 -30.96 -14.40
C ARG A 89 -21.43 -30.42 -13.85
N ARG A 90 -21.45 -29.93 -12.61
CA ARG A 90 -22.55 -29.12 -12.10
C ARG A 90 -22.19 -27.66 -12.31
N GLU A 91 -23.13 -26.89 -12.87
CA GLU A 91 -22.98 -25.46 -13.11
C GLU A 91 -22.52 -24.78 -11.82
N VAL A 92 -21.25 -24.40 -11.75
CA VAL A 92 -20.73 -23.58 -10.66
C VAL A 92 -21.20 -22.15 -10.98
N PRO A 93 -22.07 -21.54 -10.16
CA PRO A 93 -22.54 -20.19 -10.41
C PRO A 93 -21.37 -19.22 -10.27
N VAL A 94 -20.85 -18.73 -11.40
CA VAL A 94 -19.82 -17.70 -11.43
C VAL A 94 -20.45 -16.36 -11.03
N PRO A 95 -19.94 -15.65 -10.00
CA PRO A 95 -20.47 -14.35 -9.60
C PRO A 95 -20.57 -13.38 -10.78
N GLU A 96 -21.69 -12.66 -10.90
CA GLU A 96 -22.03 -11.76 -12.02
C GLU A 96 -20.96 -10.69 -12.29
N ARG A 97 -20.25 -10.26 -11.25
CA ARG A 97 -19.10 -9.32 -11.33
C ARG A 97 -17.86 -9.86 -12.06
N LEU A 98 -17.74 -11.18 -12.22
CA LEU A 98 -16.70 -11.80 -13.04
C LEU A 98 -17.14 -11.95 -14.50
N ALA A 99 -18.34 -11.49 -14.88
CA ALA A 99 -18.89 -11.63 -16.23
C ALA A 99 -17.96 -11.19 -17.38
N PRO A 100 -17.16 -10.10 -17.28
CA PRO A 100 -16.24 -9.72 -18.34
C PRO A 100 -15.15 -10.77 -18.60
N TRP A 101 -14.66 -11.41 -17.53
CA TRP A 101 -13.65 -12.47 -17.57
C TRP A 101 -14.26 -13.85 -17.81
N ARG A 102 -15.54 -14.02 -17.41
CA ARG A 102 -16.35 -15.21 -17.64
C ARG A 102 -16.35 -15.53 -19.12
N ALA A 103 -16.61 -14.56 -20.00
CA ALA A 103 -16.69 -14.80 -21.43
C ALA A 103 -15.37 -15.27 -22.08
N GLN A 104 -14.21 -14.84 -21.57
CA GLN A 104 -12.92 -15.06 -22.24
C GLN A 104 -12.13 -16.25 -21.70
N VAL A 105 -12.10 -16.44 -20.37
CA VAL A 105 -11.21 -17.45 -19.75
C VAL A 105 -12.04 -18.56 -19.13
N VAL A 106 -13.05 -18.22 -18.31
CA VAL A 106 -13.83 -19.22 -17.57
C VAL A 106 -14.79 -19.98 -18.49
N ASP A 107 -15.54 -19.32 -19.39
CA ASP A 107 -16.38 -19.99 -20.39
C ASP A 107 -15.53 -20.81 -21.37
N ALA A 108 -14.35 -20.31 -21.75
CA ALA A 108 -13.44 -21.04 -22.62
C ALA A 108 -12.92 -22.30 -21.91
N LEU A 109 -12.49 -22.22 -20.66
CA LEU A 109 -12.10 -23.36 -19.83
C LEU A 109 -13.28 -24.31 -19.61
N LEU A 110 -14.43 -23.83 -19.16
CA LEU A 110 -15.61 -24.66 -18.88
C LEU A 110 -16.16 -25.35 -20.14
N LYS A 111 -16.24 -24.66 -21.29
CA LYS A 111 -16.68 -25.25 -22.57
C LYS A 111 -15.69 -26.29 -23.11
N THR A 112 -14.41 -26.13 -22.79
CA THR A 112 -13.36 -27.06 -23.21
C THR A 112 -13.35 -28.31 -22.33
N LEU A 113 -13.37 -28.13 -21.00
CA LEU A 113 -13.46 -29.21 -19.99
C LEU A 113 -14.75 -30.04 -20.09
N ALA A 114 -15.82 -29.49 -20.67
CA ALA A 114 -17.09 -30.18 -20.89
C ALA A 114 -17.10 -31.09 -22.14
N ARG A 115 -16.11 -31.00 -23.04
CA ARG A 115 -16.06 -31.80 -24.27
C ARG A 115 -15.04 -32.92 -24.14
N PRO A 116 -15.41 -34.20 -24.33
CA PRO A 116 -14.43 -35.27 -24.40
C PRO A 116 -13.54 -35.05 -25.64
N SER A 117 -12.28 -34.66 -25.44
CA SER A 117 -11.36 -34.44 -26.54
C SER A 117 -10.96 -35.79 -27.17
N LYS A 118 -11.32 -35.99 -28.44
CA LYS A 118 -10.73 -37.02 -29.30
C LYS A 118 -9.54 -36.38 -30.02
N THR A 119 -8.50 -36.02 -29.29
CA THR A 119 -7.31 -35.40 -29.89
C THR A 119 -6.44 -36.52 -30.48
N THR A 120 -6.24 -36.53 -31.79
CA THR A 120 -5.31 -37.47 -32.44
C THR A 120 -3.88 -36.92 -32.37
N PRO A 121 -2.83 -37.75 -32.43
CA PRO A 121 -1.44 -37.29 -32.37
C PRO A 121 -1.08 -36.20 -33.39
N GLY A 122 -1.66 -36.24 -34.60
CA GLY A 122 -1.43 -35.22 -35.64
C GLY A 122 -2.04 -33.84 -35.33
N ASP A 123 -3.07 -33.79 -34.48
CA ASP A 123 -3.69 -32.52 -34.05
C ASP A 123 -2.83 -31.78 -33.02
N LEU A 124 -1.97 -32.50 -32.29
CA LEU A 124 -1.18 -31.92 -31.21
C LEU A 124 -0.07 -31.00 -31.74
N ASP A 125 0.67 -31.42 -32.76
CA ASP A 125 1.75 -30.62 -33.34
C ASP A 125 1.22 -29.32 -33.97
N ALA A 126 0.07 -29.37 -34.63
CA ALA A 126 -0.61 -28.18 -35.16
C ALA A 126 -1.06 -27.21 -34.04
N ARG A 127 -1.51 -27.74 -32.89
CA ARG A 127 -1.89 -26.90 -31.73
C ARG A 127 -0.70 -26.31 -31.00
N LEU A 128 0.41 -27.04 -30.90
CA LEU A 128 1.66 -26.55 -30.33
C LEU A 128 2.28 -25.44 -31.19
N ALA A 129 2.18 -25.53 -32.52
CA ALA A 129 2.62 -24.46 -33.42
C ALA A 129 1.88 -23.14 -33.18
N VAL A 130 0.57 -23.18 -32.88
CA VAL A 130 -0.21 -21.98 -32.55
C VAL A 130 0.17 -21.39 -31.19
N LEU A 131 0.59 -22.21 -30.21
CA LEU A 131 1.17 -21.70 -28.97
C LEU A 131 2.49 -20.96 -29.21
N GLY A 132 3.26 -21.39 -30.22
CA GLY A 132 4.47 -20.69 -30.64
C GLY A 132 4.14 -19.29 -31.14
N ASP A 133 3.38 -19.18 -32.24
CA ASP A 133 3.39 -17.95 -33.04
C ASP A 133 2.00 -17.33 -33.30
N GLY A 134 0.98 -17.75 -32.53
CA GLY A 134 -0.39 -17.23 -32.66
C GLY A 134 -0.60 -15.84 -32.02
N PRO A 135 -1.65 -15.09 -32.43
CA PRO A 135 -2.05 -13.86 -31.75
C PRO A 135 -2.68 -14.11 -30.37
N GLY A 136 -2.68 -13.06 -29.53
CA GLY A 136 -3.38 -12.90 -28.24
C GLY A 136 -4.41 -13.98 -27.89
N THR A 137 -5.54 -13.81 -28.56
CA THR A 137 -6.78 -14.52 -28.33
C THR A 137 -6.77 -15.95 -28.89
N GLN A 138 -5.86 -16.28 -29.81
CA GLN A 138 -5.70 -17.64 -30.33
C GLN A 138 -4.88 -18.52 -29.38
N ILE A 139 -3.79 -17.99 -28.83
CA ILE A 139 -2.97 -18.72 -27.86
C ILE A 139 -3.78 -19.08 -26.62
N THR A 140 -4.56 -18.16 -26.03
CA THR A 140 -5.42 -18.45 -24.86
C THR A 140 -6.41 -19.58 -25.13
N ARG A 141 -7.11 -19.52 -26.27
CA ARG A 141 -8.09 -20.54 -26.67
C ARG A 141 -7.44 -21.89 -26.94
N LYS A 142 -6.32 -21.92 -27.67
CA LYS A 142 -5.60 -23.17 -27.99
C LYS A 142 -4.93 -23.79 -26.78
N ALA A 143 -4.42 -22.99 -25.87
CA ALA A 143 -3.92 -23.48 -24.61
C ALA A 143 -5.03 -24.09 -23.75
N ALA A 144 -6.25 -23.51 -23.72
CA ALA A 144 -7.38 -24.14 -23.05
C ALA A 144 -7.69 -25.53 -23.64
N GLU A 145 -7.70 -25.67 -24.98
CA GLU A 145 -7.87 -26.96 -25.68
C GLU A 145 -6.80 -28.01 -25.33
N LEU A 146 -5.62 -27.57 -24.88
CA LEU A 146 -4.52 -28.46 -24.52
C LEU A 146 -4.61 -28.95 -23.07
N ILE A 147 -5.41 -28.32 -22.20
CA ILE A 147 -5.57 -28.74 -20.79
C ILE A 147 -6.16 -30.15 -20.69
N ASP A 148 -7.05 -30.52 -21.60
CA ASP A 148 -7.73 -31.82 -21.62
C ASP A 148 -6.97 -32.93 -22.35
N VAL A 149 -5.77 -32.64 -22.86
CA VAL A 149 -4.92 -33.65 -23.49
C VAL A 149 -4.29 -34.51 -22.38
N ALA A 150 -4.09 -35.80 -22.63
CA ALA A 150 -3.30 -36.63 -21.73
C ALA A 150 -1.92 -35.99 -21.51
N ARG A 151 -1.35 -36.13 -20.30
CA ARG A 151 -0.08 -35.48 -19.95
C ARG A 151 0.98 -35.72 -21.01
N ASP A 152 1.43 -34.64 -21.65
CA ASP A 152 2.47 -34.67 -22.69
C ASP A 152 3.54 -33.61 -22.38
N ALA A 153 4.80 -34.07 -22.31
CA ALA A 153 5.93 -33.22 -21.97
C ALA A 153 6.15 -32.08 -22.99
N ARG A 154 5.72 -32.25 -24.25
CA ARG A 154 5.82 -31.23 -25.30
C ARG A 154 4.92 -30.03 -25.01
N ILE A 155 3.73 -30.26 -24.43
CA ILE A 155 2.81 -29.18 -24.03
C ILE A 155 3.43 -28.35 -22.91
N ALA A 156 4.05 -29.02 -21.93
CA ALA A 156 4.76 -28.33 -20.85
C ALA A 156 5.96 -27.52 -21.39
N GLN A 157 6.73 -28.08 -22.33
CA GLN A 157 7.85 -27.37 -22.94
C GLN A 157 7.38 -26.12 -23.70
N ALA A 158 6.32 -26.22 -24.50
CA ALA A 158 5.76 -25.09 -25.23
C ALA A 158 5.25 -23.99 -24.27
N ALA A 159 4.59 -24.37 -23.18
CA ALA A 159 4.15 -23.42 -22.16
C ALA A 159 5.31 -22.74 -21.43
N ALA A 160 6.42 -23.45 -21.16
CA ALA A 160 7.63 -22.86 -20.59
C ALA A 160 8.25 -21.83 -21.55
N THR A 161 8.37 -22.17 -22.84
CA THR A 161 8.86 -21.25 -23.86
C THR A 161 7.97 -20.01 -24.01
N LEU A 162 6.64 -20.15 -23.86
CA LEU A 162 5.72 -19.02 -23.87
C LEU A 162 6.00 -18.01 -22.74
N LEU A 163 6.38 -18.50 -21.56
CA LEU A 163 6.67 -17.69 -20.37
C LEU A 163 8.02 -16.97 -20.46
N GLU A 164 8.94 -17.49 -21.28
CA GLU A 164 10.25 -16.88 -21.54
C GLU A 164 10.18 -15.78 -22.60
N ARG A 165 9.09 -15.70 -23.38
CA ARG A 165 8.90 -14.65 -24.39
C ARG A 165 8.42 -13.35 -23.74
N PRO A 166 9.04 -12.19 -24.02
CA PRO A 166 8.52 -10.91 -23.56
C PRO A 166 7.15 -10.65 -24.23
N PRO A 167 6.11 -10.25 -23.46
CA PRO A 167 4.79 -10.05 -24.03
C PRO A 167 4.78 -8.86 -25.00
N VAL A 168 4.11 -9.02 -26.15
CA VAL A 168 4.02 -8.00 -27.20
C VAL A 168 3.07 -6.84 -26.81
N LYS A 169 2.09 -7.09 -25.90
CA LYS A 169 1.16 -6.10 -25.29
C LYS A 169 0.68 -6.58 -23.90
N PHE A 170 0.45 -5.65 -22.96
CA PHE A 170 0.23 -5.95 -21.53
C PHE A 170 -1.11 -6.65 -21.22
N ASP A 171 -2.22 -6.26 -21.85
CA ASP A 171 -3.54 -6.89 -21.63
C ASP A 171 -3.58 -8.37 -22.01
N ALA A 172 -2.77 -8.76 -23.01
CA ALA A 172 -2.63 -10.16 -23.40
C ALA A 172 -1.75 -10.94 -22.41
N ALA A 173 -0.83 -10.26 -21.72
CA ALA A 173 0.16 -10.88 -20.84
C ALA A 173 -0.52 -11.61 -19.66
N ASN A 174 -1.49 -11.00 -18.99
CA ASN A 174 -2.14 -11.61 -17.82
C ASN A 174 -2.89 -12.90 -18.17
N ALA A 175 -3.61 -12.91 -19.30
CA ALA A 175 -4.29 -14.11 -19.79
C ALA A 175 -3.28 -15.19 -20.20
N TYR A 176 -2.16 -14.80 -20.81
CA TYR A 176 -1.09 -15.72 -21.19
C TYR A 176 -0.37 -16.36 -20.04
N PHE A 177 0.05 -15.55 -19.05
CA PHE A 177 0.75 -16.05 -17.88
C PHE A 177 -0.11 -17.05 -17.12
N THR A 178 -1.39 -16.74 -16.93
CA THR A 178 -2.35 -17.61 -16.23
C THR A 178 -2.49 -18.96 -16.95
N VAL A 179 -2.62 -18.93 -18.26
CA VAL A 179 -2.91 -20.12 -19.07
C VAL A 179 -1.66 -20.97 -19.30
N ALA A 180 -0.49 -20.37 -19.50
CA ALA A 180 0.78 -21.09 -19.56
C ALA A 180 1.13 -21.70 -18.19
N ALA A 181 0.86 -21.00 -17.09
CA ALA A 181 1.00 -21.56 -15.75
C ALA A 181 0.09 -22.78 -15.54
N LEU A 182 -1.17 -22.72 -15.97
CA LEU A 182 -2.10 -23.86 -15.92
C LEU A 182 -1.59 -25.05 -16.75
N LEU A 183 -1.08 -24.81 -17.96
CA LEU A 183 -0.49 -25.87 -18.79
C LEU A 183 0.73 -26.52 -18.13
N LEU A 184 1.62 -25.73 -17.52
CA LEU A 184 2.77 -26.26 -16.78
C LEU A 184 2.35 -27.05 -15.52
N VAL A 185 1.25 -26.67 -14.87
CA VAL A 185 0.71 -27.39 -13.72
C VAL A 185 0.10 -28.74 -14.14
N VAL A 186 -0.61 -28.76 -15.27
CA VAL A 186 -1.31 -29.96 -15.76
C VAL A 186 -0.35 -30.95 -16.43
N HIS A 187 0.51 -30.46 -17.32
CA HIS A 187 1.39 -31.26 -18.18
C HIS A 187 2.83 -31.35 -17.69
N GLY A 188 3.26 -30.42 -16.83
CA GLY A 188 4.64 -30.34 -16.39
C GLY A 188 5.06 -31.39 -15.35
N GLY A 189 6.34 -31.74 -15.41
CA GLY A 189 7.02 -32.48 -14.37
C GLY A 189 7.24 -31.65 -13.10
N ARG A 190 7.88 -32.26 -12.09
CA ARG A 190 8.10 -31.64 -10.78
C ARG A 190 8.89 -30.33 -10.85
N ALA A 191 9.87 -30.25 -11.75
CA ALA A 191 10.69 -29.06 -11.95
C ALA A 191 9.87 -27.88 -12.52
N GLN A 192 9.07 -28.14 -13.56
CA GLN A 192 8.22 -27.15 -14.20
C GLN A 192 7.15 -26.59 -13.25
N ARG A 193 6.57 -27.43 -12.39
CA ARG A 193 5.61 -26.96 -11.37
C ARG A 193 6.25 -26.02 -10.33
N LYS A 194 7.51 -26.28 -9.94
CA LYS A 194 8.27 -25.35 -9.08
C LYS A 194 8.51 -24.00 -9.77
N THR A 195 8.73 -24.00 -11.08
CA THR A 195 8.88 -22.77 -11.88
C THR A 195 7.59 -21.93 -11.86
N VAL A 196 6.41 -22.56 -11.96
CA VAL A 196 5.12 -21.86 -11.84
C VAL A 196 4.96 -21.21 -10.45
N THR A 197 5.34 -21.91 -9.39
CA THR A 197 5.36 -21.34 -8.03
C THR A 197 6.25 -20.10 -7.93
N ALA A 198 7.46 -20.16 -8.51
CA ALA A 198 8.38 -19.04 -8.53
C ALA A 198 7.83 -17.86 -9.35
N LEU A 199 7.15 -18.14 -10.47
CA LEU A 199 6.47 -17.15 -11.31
C LEU A 199 5.28 -16.51 -10.59
N GLY A 200 4.44 -17.26 -9.87
CA GLY A 200 3.34 -16.72 -9.08
C GLY A 200 3.81 -15.69 -8.06
N SER A 201 4.95 -15.94 -7.41
CA SER A 201 5.56 -14.97 -6.48
C SER A 201 6.12 -13.72 -7.18
N LYS A 202 6.47 -13.82 -8.47
CA LYS A 202 6.92 -12.69 -9.30
C LYS A 202 5.76 -11.93 -9.95
N LEU A 203 4.63 -12.57 -10.23
CA LEU A 203 3.43 -11.91 -10.77
C LEU A 203 2.80 -10.94 -9.76
N VAL A 204 2.83 -11.27 -8.47
CA VAL A 204 2.49 -10.33 -7.38
C VAL A 204 3.50 -9.17 -7.31
N GLN A 205 4.73 -9.38 -7.78
CA GLN A 205 5.72 -8.32 -7.99
C GLN A 205 5.59 -7.65 -9.37
N LEU A 206 4.53 -7.88 -10.14
CA LEU A 206 4.27 -7.17 -11.40
C LEU A 206 2.94 -6.40 -11.36
N THR A 207 2.10 -6.59 -10.35
CA THR A 207 0.89 -5.79 -10.11
C THR A 207 1.20 -4.31 -9.82
N TRP A 208 2.41 -3.98 -9.35
CA TRP A 208 2.86 -2.59 -9.28
C TRP A 208 3.07 -1.99 -10.68
N LEU A 209 3.45 -2.79 -11.67
CA LEU A 209 3.60 -2.38 -13.07
C LEU A 209 2.24 -2.10 -13.70
N GLU A 210 1.24 -2.91 -13.35
CA GLU A 210 -0.17 -2.71 -13.72
C GLU A 210 -0.71 -1.38 -13.19
N ARG A 211 -0.31 -0.98 -11.97
CA ARG A 211 -0.66 0.31 -11.36
C ARG A 211 0.10 1.49 -11.96
N ALA A 212 1.36 1.27 -12.35
CA ALA A 212 2.19 2.26 -13.03
C ALA A 212 1.77 2.50 -14.50
N LEU A 213 1.14 1.50 -15.14
CA LEU A 213 0.66 1.57 -16.52
C LEU A 213 -0.84 1.88 -16.64
N ALA A 214 -1.64 1.64 -15.59
CA ALA A 214 -3.04 2.09 -15.56
C ALA A 214 -3.19 3.61 -15.39
N ASP A 215 -2.11 4.29 -14.99
CA ASP A 215 -2.00 5.76 -15.00
C ASP A 215 -1.60 6.31 -16.39
N ASP A 216 -1.55 5.48 -17.47
CA ASP A 216 -1.41 5.95 -18.86
C ASP A 216 -2.73 6.55 -19.39
N ASP A 217 -3.16 7.67 -18.81
CA ASP A 217 -3.66 8.75 -19.66
C ASP A 217 -2.44 9.24 -20.45
N ALA A 218 -2.35 8.84 -21.72
CA ALA A 218 -1.23 9.20 -22.59
C ALA A 218 -0.90 10.70 -22.40
N PRO A 219 0.32 11.06 -21.94
CA PRO A 219 0.62 12.44 -21.63
C PRO A 219 0.46 13.25 -22.92
N ALA A 220 -0.41 14.26 -22.85
CA ALA A 220 -0.48 15.30 -23.87
C ALA A 220 0.97 15.70 -24.20
N SER A 221 1.34 15.63 -25.48
CA SER A 221 2.72 15.79 -25.99
C SER A 221 3.55 16.65 -25.06
N VAL A 222 4.41 16.01 -24.26
CA VAL A 222 5.26 16.72 -23.30
C VAL A 222 6.06 17.72 -24.13
N LYS A 223 5.75 19.01 -23.99
CA LYS A 223 6.55 20.06 -24.62
C LYS A 223 7.99 19.74 -24.24
N LYS A 224 8.87 19.61 -25.24
CA LYS A 224 10.28 19.33 -25.00
C LYS A 224 10.84 20.51 -24.19
N VAL A 225 10.89 20.36 -22.87
CA VAL A 225 11.43 21.41 -22.00
C VAL A 225 12.93 21.24 -22.02
N SER A 226 13.62 22.10 -22.77
CA SER A 226 15.06 22.29 -22.64
C SER A 226 15.33 23.14 -21.40
N GLY A 227 15.16 22.56 -20.21
CA GLY A 227 15.59 23.19 -18.98
C GLY A 227 17.12 23.21 -18.95
N GLU A 228 17.72 24.40 -18.97
CA GLU A 228 19.19 24.54 -18.82
C GLU A 228 19.59 24.64 -17.34
N HIS A 229 18.64 25.11 -16.51
CA HIS A 229 18.84 25.39 -15.09
C HIS A 229 18.03 24.46 -14.20
N GLU A 230 18.53 24.23 -12.98
CA GLU A 230 17.85 23.40 -11.97
C GLU A 230 16.42 23.91 -11.68
N ASP A 231 16.29 25.23 -11.63
CA ASP A 231 15.06 25.90 -11.21
C ASP A 231 13.93 25.65 -12.22
N ASP A 232 14.24 25.48 -13.51
CA ASP A 232 13.28 25.11 -14.54
C ASP A 232 12.65 23.73 -14.24
N PHE A 233 13.47 22.76 -13.81
CA PHE A 233 13.00 21.43 -13.45
C PHE A 233 12.21 21.44 -12.14
N LEU A 234 12.63 22.24 -11.15
CA LEU A 234 11.90 22.36 -9.89
C LEU A 234 10.52 23.03 -10.10
N GLU A 235 10.43 24.01 -11.00
CA GLU A 235 9.14 24.60 -11.41
C GLU A 235 8.25 23.58 -12.10
N LEU A 236 8.79 22.78 -13.03
CA LEU A 236 8.04 21.71 -13.68
C LEU A 236 7.55 20.65 -12.68
N ILE A 237 8.40 20.22 -11.73
CA ILE A 237 8.00 19.28 -10.69
C ILE A 237 6.94 19.89 -9.78
N ALA A 238 6.96 21.21 -9.55
CA ALA A 238 5.97 21.87 -8.71
C ALA A 238 4.58 21.99 -9.37
N GLU A 239 4.51 22.03 -10.70
CA GLU A 239 3.24 22.01 -11.43
C GLU A 239 2.49 20.68 -11.26
N ASP A 240 3.23 19.57 -11.31
CA ASP A 240 2.70 18.25 -10.99
C ASP A 240 3.73 17.43 -10.20
N PRO A 241 3.69 17.52 -8.85
CA PRO A 241 4.59 16.80 -7.95
C PRO A 241 4.56 15.28 -8.09
N ARG A 242 3.51 14.73 -8.69
CA ARG A 242 3.29 13.28 -8.81
C ARG A 242 3.67 12.74 -10.18
N ASP A 243 3.97 13.62 -11.13
CA ASP A 243 4.42 13.23 -12.47
C ASP A 243 5.80 12.59 -12.40
N ALA A 244 5.81 11.26 -12.35
CA ALA A 244 7.03 10.45 -12.28
C ALA A 244 7.97 10.70 -13.47
N SER A 245 7.43 11.13 -14.62
CA SER A 245 8.20 11.41 -15.83
C SER A 245 9.05 12.68 -15.67
N ARG A 246 8.50 13.78 -15.13
CA ARG A 246 9.24 15.02 -14.85
C ARG A 246 10.37 14.78 -13.86
N ILE A 247 10.10 13.97 -12.84
CA ILE A 247 11.08 13.57 -11.84
C ILE A 247 12.18 12.70 -12.47
N ALA A 248 11.84 11.81 -13.41
CA ALA A 248 12.83 11.00 -14.13
C ALA A 248 13.75 11.88 -14.97
N VAL A 249 13.21 12.83 -15.72
CA VAL A 249 14.02 13.79 -16.51
C VAL A 249 14.95 14.61 -15.60
N PHE A 250 14.45 15.11 -14.46
CA PHE A 250 15.28 15.82 -13.50
C PHE A 250 16.39 14.93 -12.92
N THR A 251 16.08 13.66 -12.65
CA THR A 251 17.06 12.68 -12.16
C THR A 251 18.16 12.43 -13.18
N ASP A 252 17.82 12.26 -14.45
CA ASP A 252 18.79 12.06 -15.53
C ASP A 252 19.68 13.29 -15.69
N TRP A 253 19.09 14.49 -15.67
CA TRP A 253 19.82 15.75 -15.70
C TRP A 253 20.80 15.91 -14.50
N LEU A 254 20.39 15.50 -13.30
CA LEU A 254 21.26 15.50 -12.12
C LEU A 254 22.43 14.53 -12.28
N LEU A 255 22.18 13.33 -12.81
CA LEU A 255 23.20 12.30 -13.06
C LEU A 255 24.22 12.76 -14.09
N GLU A 256 23.77 13.37 -15.19
CA GLU A 256 24.66 13.92 -16.23
C GLU A 256 25.61 14.99 -15.69
N ARG A 257 25.18 15.74 -14.67
CA ARG A 257 26.02 16.74 -13.98
C ARG A 257 26.82 16.19 -12.81
N GLY A 258 26.70 14.90 -12.50
CA GLY A 258 27.34 14.28 -11.35
C GLY A 258 26.84 14.82 -10.02
N ASP A 259 25.61 15.35 -9.95
CA ASP A 259 25.01 15.79 -8.70
C ASP A 259 24.59 14.56 -7.86
N PRO A 260 25.02 14.47 -6.58
CA PRO A 260 24.71 13.33 -5.72
C PRO A 260 23.21 13.09 -5.48
N ARG A 261 22.32 14.06 -5.81
CA ARG A 261 20.86 13.86 -5.82
C ARG A 261 20.41 12.87 -6.87
N GLY A 262 21.05 12.84 -8.04
CA GLY A 262 20.75 11.88 -9.08
C GLY A 262 20.93 10.44 -8.58
N ASP A 263 22.09 10.18 -7.96
CA ASP A 263 22.38 8.89 -7.32
C ASP A 263 21.42 8.55 -6.18
N PHE A 264 21.06 9.56 -5.37
CA PHE A 264 20.09 9.40 -4.30
C PHE A 264 18.71 8.97 -4.83
N ASN A 265 18.26 9.54 -5.94
CA ASN A 265 16.98 9.21 -6.59
C ASN A 265 16.95 7.80 -7.12
N VAL A 266 18.01 7.41 -7.84
CA VAL A 266 18.16 6.04 -8.35
C VAL A 266 18.11 5.04 -7.19
N ARG A 267 18.76 5.35 -6.05
CA ARG A 267 18.72 4.49 -4.86
C ARG A 267 17.34 4.41 -4.23
N GLN A 268 16.65 5.55 -4.05
CA GLN A 268 15.29 5.56 -3.48
C GLN A 268 14.32 4.74 -4.35
N ARG A 269 14.35 4.92 -5.67
CA ARG A 269 13.52 4.16 -6.62
C ARG A 269 13.84 2.66 -6.62
N ALA A 270 15.10 2.30 -6.39
CA ALA A 270 15.51 0.91 -6.20
C ALA A 270 15.16 0.33 -4.82
N GLY A 271 14.44 1.07 -3.96
CA GLY A 271 14.13 0.67 -2.58
C GLY A 271 15.36 0.57 -1.67
N LYS A 272 16.48 1.19 -2.06
CA LYS A 272 17.74 1.19 -1.30
C LYS A 272 17.81 2.41 -0.40
N SER A 273 18.40 2.24 0.78
CA SER A 273 18.60 3.36 1.71
C SER A 273 19.57 4.38 1.11
N GLY A 274 19.09 5.62 0.97
CA GLY A 274 19.88 6.80 0.62
C GLY A 274 20.36 7.61 1.83
N ALA A 275 20.17 7.12 3.06
CA ALA A 275 20.33 7.91 4.29
C ALA A 275 21.74 8.51 4.45
N SER A 276 22.79 7.83 4.00
CA SER A 276 24.17 8.35 4.07
C SER A 276 24.41 9.52 3.10
N LEU A 277 23.85 9.47 1.89
CA LEU A 277 23.91 10.57 0.92
C LEU A 277 23.11 11.77 1.43
N GLN A 278 21.88 11.54 1.90
CA GLN A 278 21.06 12.58 2.51
C GLN A 278 21.79 13.24 3.68
N LYS A 279 22.30 12.46 4.65
CA LYS A 279 23.04 13.02 5.80
C LYS A 279 24.24 13.88 5.38
N LYS A 280 24.92 13.53 4.28
CA LYS A 280 26.09 14.24 3.77
C LYS A 280 25.73 15.53 3.02
N HIS A 281 24.64 15.51 2.24
CA HIS A 281 24.32 16.57 1.29
C HIS A 281 23.02 17.35 1.59
N GLU A 282 22.25 16.96 2.62
CA GLU A 282 20.95 17.56 3.00
C GLU A 282 21.02 19.09 3.08
N LYS A 283 22.05 19.65 3.71
CA LYS A 283 22.21 21.11 3.84
C LYS A 283 22.35 21.81 2.48
N GLN A 284 23.04 21.19 1.53
CA GLN A 284 23.20 21.73 0.18
C GLN A 284 21.86 21.69 -0.57
N TRP A 285 21.15 20.56 -0.46
CA TRP A 285 19.88 20.35 -1.16
C TRP A 285 18.74 21.20 -0.61
N LEU A 286 18.77 21.52 0.67
CA LEU A 286 17.80 22.41 1.32
C LEU A 286 17.97 23.89 0.95
N ARG A 287 19.09 24.31 0.36
CA ARG A 287 19.36 25.70 -0.03
C ARG A 287 19.06 26.69 1.12
N SER A 288 18.18 27.67 0.93
CA SER A 288 17.87 28.68 1.97
C SER A 288 17.14 28.08 3.18
N LEU A 289 16.47 26.93 3.04
CA LEU A 289 15.81 26.23 4.14
C LEU A 289 16.83 25.66 5.15
N ALA A 290 18.07 25.38 4.73
CA ALA A 290 19.04 24.63 5.52
C ALA A 290 19.38 25.26 6.87
N ARG A 291 19.24 26.59 6.99
CA ARG A 291 19.53 27.33 8.24
C ARG A 291 18.45 27.16 9.29
N GLY A 292 17.18 27.21 8.86
CA GLY A 292 16.03 27.04 9.72
C GLY A 292 15.61 25.57 9.92
N ALA A 293 16.02 24.66 9.03
CA ALA A 293 15.60 23.26 9.10
C ALA A 293 16.12 22.54 10.34
N ARG A 294 15.21 21.88 11.07
CA ARG A 294 15.57 21.01 12.20
C ARG A 294 16.29 19.78 11.66
N ARG A 295 17.48 19.50 12.17
CA ARG A 295 18.30 18.35 11.74
C ARG A 295 17.52 17.03 11.82
N GLY A 296 17.51 16.27 10.73
CA GLY A 296 16.87 14.94 10.66
C GLY A 296 15.35 14.96 10.57
N SER A 297 14.72 16.14 10.49
CA SER A 297 13.28 16.27 10.29
C SER A 297 12.86 16.34 8.82
N THR A 298 13.82 16.49 7.91
CA THR A 298 13.55 16.63 6.49
C THR A 298 13.27 15.27 5.86
N VAL A 299 12.17 15.18 5.11
CA VAL A 299 11.87 14.01 4.27
C VAL A 299 12.12 14.37 2.81
N PHE A 300 13.07 13.67 2.20
CA PHE A 300 13.31 13.73 0.76
C PHE A 300 12.58 12.60 0.07
N ARG A 301 11.91 12.92 -1.03
CA ARG A 301 11.36 11.93 -1.96
C ARG A 301 11.72 12.37 -3.36
N ASP A 302 12.29 11.45 -4.10
CA ASP A 302 12.76 11.69 -5.46
C ASP A 302 13.72 12.89 -5.56
N GLY A 303 14.55 13.07 -4.52
CA GLY A 303 15.70 13.99 -4.55
C GLY A 303 15.37 15.43 -4.26
N VAL A 304 14.10 15.72 -4.01
CA VAL A 304 13.63 17.03 -3.58
C VAL A 304 13.07 16.93 -2.17
N PRO A 305 13.17 17.99 -1.36
CA PRO A 305 12.52 18.01 -0.06
C PRO A 305 11.00 18.09 -0.26
N ARG A 306 10.27 17.19 0.41
CA ARG A 306 8.80 17.18 0.43
C ARG A 306 8.24 17.62 1.77
N GLU A 307 8.95 17.31 2.85
CA GLU A 307 8.54 17.66 4.21
C GLU A 307 9.69 18.33 4.94
N VAL A 308 9.44 19.48 5.56
CA VAL A 308 10.45 20.23 6.31
C VAL A 308 9.84 20.77 7.61
N PHE A 309 10.59 20.62 8.71
CA PHE A 309 10.34 21.33 9.96
C PHE A 309 11.32 22.49 10.09
N LEU A 310 10.81 23.71 10.14
CA LEU A 310 11.58 24.94 10.34
C LEU A 310 11.48 25.43 11.79
N TYR A 311 12.63 25.72 12.38
CA TYR A 311 12.80 26.37 13.67
C TYR A 311 13.51 27.71 13.47
N LEU A 312 12.73 28.80 13.40
CA LEU A 312 13.18 30.12 12.96
C LEU A 312 13.37 31.06 14.15
N GLN A 313 14.62 31.19 14.63
CA GLN A 313 14.96 32.03 15.78
C GLN A 313 15.61 33.36 15.39
N ARG A 314 16.28 33.42 14.23
CA ARG A 314 16.98 34.61 13.72
C ARG A 314 16.47 34.95 12.32
N ALA A 315 16.51 36.23 11.95
CA ALA A 315 16.04 36.67 10.64
C ALA A 315 16.74 35.94 9.49
N ALA A 316 18.03 35.60 9.66
CA ALA A 316 18.82 34.84 8.69
C ALA A 316 18.43 33.35 8.58
N ASP A 317 17.57 32.84 9.47
CA ASP A 317 17.03 31.49 9.41
C ASP A 317 15.77 31.44 8.52
N VAL A 318 15.11 32.58 8.28
CA VAL A 318 13.92 32.69 7.42
C VAL A 318 14.34 32.42 5.97
N PRO A 319 13.76 31.40 5.30
CA PRO A 319 14.09 31.08 3.91
C PRO A 319 13.75 32.23 2.97
N LEU A 320 14.44 32.28 1.83
CA LEU A 320 14.15 33.27 0.79
C LEU A 320 12.81 32.94 0.14
N ALA A 321 11.92 33.92 0.01
CA ALA A 321 10.57 33.71 -0.50
C ALA A 321 10.55 33.27 -1.98
N ASP A 322 11.60 33.56 -2.73
CA ASP A 322 11.78 33.21 -4.13
C ASP A 322 12.55 31.89 -4.34
N ASP A 323 12.99 31.21 -3.26
CA ASP A 323 13.76 29.97 -3.38
C ASP A 323 12.93 28.89 -4.13
N PRO A 324 13.42 28.41 -5.29
CA PRO A 324 12.74 27.42 -6.11
C PRO A 324 12.39 26.13 -5.37
N VAL A 325 13.17 25.77 -4.34
CA VAL A 325 12.93 24.56 -3.54
C VAL A 325 11.60 24.61 -2.77
N LEU A 326 11.07 25.80 -2.47
CA LEU A 326 9.76 25.95 -1.83
C LEU A 326 8.63 25.34 -2.67
N ALA A 327 8.83 25.24 -3.98
CA ALA A 327 7.87 24.70 -4.92
C ALA A 327 7.70 23.18 -4.82
N THR A 328 8.64 22.47 -4.20
CA THR A 328 8.55 21.00 -4.03
C THR A 328 7.94 20.60 -2.68
N LEU A 329 7.77 21.53 -1.74
CA LEU A 329 7.29 21.26 -0.39
C LEU A 329 5.80 20.89 -0.40
N GLU A 330 5.49 19.71 0.10
CA GLU A 330 4.12 19.21 0.32
C GLU A 330 3.68 19.42 1.77
N SER A 331 4.63 19.40 2.70
CA SER A 331 4.42 19.57 4.14
C SER A 331 5.44 20.54 4.73
N LEU A 332 4.93 21.54 5.45
CA LEU A 332 5.74 22.53 6.13
C LEU A 332 5.28 22.67 7.57
N GLU A 333 6.21 22.47 8.50
CA GLU A 333 6.02 22.76 9.90
C GLU A 333 6.89 23.95 10.30
N VAL A 334 6.31 24.98 10.91
CA VAL A 334 7.00 26.22 11.27
C VAL A 334 6.84 26.52 12.75
N VAL A 335 7.96 26.66 13.42
CA VAL A 335 8.07 27.20 14.76
C VAL A 335 8.96 28.42 14.69
N ALA A 336 8.38 29.60 14.88
CA ALA A 336 9.10 30.86 14.70
C ALA A 336 8.78 31.83 15.84
N SER A 337 9.78 32.64 16.21
CA SER A 337 9.60 33.84 17.04
C SER A 337 9.71 35.12 16.21
N LEU A 338 9.64 34.99 14.88
CA LEU A 338 9.94 36.03 13.90
C LEU A 338 8.85 36.13 12.83
N PRO A 339 8.77 37.25 12.09
CA PRO A 339 7.86 37.38 10.97
C PRO A 339 8.14 36.32 9.90
N VAL A 340 7.16 35.43 9.67
CA VAL A 340 7.19 34.40 8.61
C VAL A 340 6.31 34.76 7.42
N GLU A 341 5.72 35.95 7.41
CA GLU A 341 4.84 36.43 6.35
C GLU A 341 5.49 36.31 4.95
N PRO A 342 6.75 36.70 4.72
CA PRO A 342 7.36 36.54 3.39
C PRO A 342 7.42 35.09 2.91
N LEU A 343 7.63 34.14 3.83
CA LEU A 343 7.64 32.71 3.53
C LEU A 343 6.23 32.23 3.21
N LEU A 344 5.24 32.51 4.07
CA LEU A 344 3.88 32.00 3.92
C LEU A 344 3.09 32.65 2.77
N THR A 345 3.47 33.86 2.38
CA THR A 345 2.91 34.56 1.20
C THR A 345 3.64 34.23 -0.09
N SER A 346 4.70 33.41 -0.04
CA SER A 346 5.45 33.02 -1.23
C SER A 346 4.53 32.32 -2.24
N PRO A 347 4.51 32.79 -3.50
CA PRO A 347 3.76 32.12 -4.56
C PRO A 347 4.37 30.77 -4.93
N ARG A 348 5.57 30.44 -4.43
CA ARG A 348 6.26 29.17 -4.67
C ARG A 348 5.66 28.02 -3.86
N LEU A 349 4.95 28.26 -2.76
CA LEU A 349 4.34 27.20 -1.93
C LEU A 349 3.09 26.55 -2.57
N LYS A 350 3.09 26.30 -3.89
CA LYS A 350 1.92 25.79 -4.63
C LYS A 350 1.60 24.34 -4.32
N SER A 351 2.62 23.53 -4.09
CA SER A 351 2.52 22.11 -3.74
C SER A 351 2.15 21.87 -2.28
N LEU A 352 2.15 22.92 -1.46
CA LEU A 352 1.94 22.80 -0.02
C LEU A 352 0.50 22.44 0.30
N THR A 353 0.31 21.23 0.83
CA THR A 353 -1.00 20.68 1.23
C THR A 353 -1.11 20.48 2.74
N THR A 354 0.03 20.43 3.43
CA THR A 354 0.10 20.33 4.89
C THR A 354 0.86 21.53 5.46
N LEU A 355 0.23 22.29 6.35
CA LEU A 355 0.88 23.39 7.06
C LEU A 355 0.63 23.26 8.57
N VAL A 356 1.71 23.17 9.34
CA VAL A 356 1.67 23.15 10.82
C VAL A 356 2.34 24.41 11.35
N ALA A 357 1.61 25.30 12.01
CA ALA A 357 2.18 26.53 12.58
C ALA A 357 1.36 27.03 13.78
N THR A 358 1.80 28.12 14.41
CA THR A 358 0.99 28.80 15.45
C THR A 358 -0.20 29.53 14.84
N PRO A 359 -1.28 29.78 15.60
CA PRO A 359 -2.45 30.48 15.10
C PRO A 359 -2.14 31.82 14.42
N GLU A 360 -1.20 32.58 14.97
CA GLU A 360 -0.79 33.89 14.46
C GLU A 360 -0.16 33.77 13.06
N HIS A 361 0.67 32.74 12.85
CA HIS A 361 1.29 32.50 11.55
C HIS A 361 0.30 31.95 10.53
N LEU A 362 -0.62 31.09 10.95
CA LEU A 362 -1.67 30.55 10.07
C LEU A 362 -2.61 31.66 9.57
N ALA A 363 -2.86 32.69 10.39
CA ALA A 363 -3.65 33.85 9.99
C ALA A 363 -2.99 34.69 8.87
N LEU A 364 -1.65 34.62 8.72
CA LEU A 364 -0.89 35.29 7.66
C LEU A 364 -0.95 34.54 6.32
N ALA A 365 -1.42 33.29 6.30
CA ALA A 365 -1.47 32.52 5.06
C ALA A 365 -2.50 33.13 4.08
N PRO A 366 -2.14 33.35 2.79
CA PRO A 366 -3.07 33.86 1.80
C PRO A 366 -4.21 32.86 1.55
N ALA A 367 -5.39 33.36 1.16
CA ALA A 367 -6.57 32.52 0.92
C ALA A 367 -6.27 31.37 -0.06
N ALA A 368 -5.55 31.65 -1.14
CA ALA A 368 -5.14 30.64 -2.12
C ALA A 368 -4.32 29.49 -1.52
N LEU A 369 -3.47 29.76 -0.51
CA LEU A 369 -2.76 28.70 0.20
C LEU A 369 -3.73 27.93 1.10
N ARG A 370 -4.53 28.64 1.90
CA ARG A 370 -5.48 28.05 2.85
C ARG A 370 -6.51 27.12 2.20
N ASP A 371 -6.99 27.49 1.01
CA ASP A 371 -7.96 26.71 0.24
C ASP A 371 -7.39 25.39 -0.27
N ARG A 372 -6.06 25.27 -0.39
CA ARG A 372 -5.37 24.03 -0.83
C ARG A 372 -4.98 23.11 0.32
N LEU A 373 -4.99 23.60 1.55
CA LEU A 373 -4.58 22.79 2.69
C LEU A 373 -5.59 21.66 2.91
N THR A 374 -5.12 20.43 2.74
CA THR A 374 -5.85 19.22 3.13
C THR A 374 -5.57 18.87 4.59
N THR A 375 -4.39 19.26 5.08
CA THR A 375 -3.99 19.10 6.48
C THR A 375 -3.61 20.44 7.09
N LEU A 376 -4.35 20.85 8.11
CA LEU A 376 -4.02 22.02 8.92
C LEU A 376 -3.47 21.55 10.27
N GLY A 377 -2.30 22.03 10.66
CA GLY A 377 -1.73 21.79 11.97
C GLY A 377 -1.64 23.05 12.80
N ILE A 378 -2.12 23.00 14.04
CA ILE A 378 -2.13 24.12 14.96
C ILE A 378 -1.21 23.80 16.14
N ARG A 379 -0.24 24.68 16.35
CA ARG A 379 0.73 24.62 17.44
C ARG A 379 0.40 25.69 18.49
N GLY A 380 0.20 25.31 19.75
CA GLY A 380 -0.08 26.25 20.84
C GLY A 380 -1.50 26.13 21.43
N GLU A 381 -2.08 27.24 21.89
CA GLU A 381 -3.28 27.23 22.73
C GLU A 381 -4.61 27.16 21.97
N ALA A 382 -5.59 26.45 22.56
CA ALA A 382 -6.89 26.16 21.95
C ALA A 382 -7.76 27.38 21.62
N ARG A 383 -7.63 28.48 22.38
CA ARG A 383 -8.53 29.64 22.24
C ARG A 383 -8.41 30.32 20.87
N ARG A 384 -7.18 30.54 20.39
CA ARG A 384 -6.91 31.16 19.09
C ARG A 384 -7.09 30.20 17.92
N ALA A 385 -7.04 28.90 18.18
CA ALA A 385 -7.20 27.91 17.14
C ALA A 385 -8.58 27.94 16.47
N LEU A 386 -9.64 28.30 17.20
CA LEU A 386 -10.99 28.35 16.66
C LEU A 386 -11.11 29.39 15.54
N GLU A 387 -10.46 30.54 15.71
CA GLU A 387 -10.40 31.61 14.69
C GLU A 387 -9.72 31.10 13.42
N VAL A 388 -8.69 30.27 13.58
CA VAL A 388 -7.89 29.74 12.47
C VAL A 388 -8.55 28.55 11.76
N LEU A 389 -9.35 27.75 12.47
CA LEU A 389 -10.09 26.65 11.86
C LEU A 389 -11.06 27.12 10.79
N ALA A 390 -11.67 28.30 10.98
CA ALA A 390 -12.52 28.92 9.97
C ALA A 390 -11.74 29.32 8.70
N LEU A 391 -10.40 29.44 8.77
CA LEU A 391 -9.58 29.90 7.67
C LEU A 391 -9.25 28.80 6.65
N ALA A 392 -9.38 27.52 6.99
CA ALA A 392 -9.07 26.39 6.10
C ALA A 392 -10.28 25.46 5.90
N PRO A 393 -11.31 25.91 5.15
CA PRO A 393 -12.58 25.19 5.02
C PRO A 393 -12.45 23.82 4.32
N ASN A 394 -11.35 23.59 3.61
CA ASN A 394 -11.08 22.37 2.85
C ASN A 394 -10.25 21.34 3.61
N ALA A 395 -9.78 21.65 4.83
CA ALA A 395 -8.98 20.73 5.61
C ALA A 395 -9.79 19.48 5.97
N THR A 396 -9.32 18.33 5.49
CA THR A 396 -9.85 17.00 5.84
C THR A 396 -9.16 16.42 7.08
N THR A 397 -7.96 16.95 7.38
CA THR A 397 -7.14 16.55 8.51
C THR A 397 -6.78 17.75 9.38
N LEU A 398 -6.96 17.63 10.68
CA LEU A 398 -6.55 18.62 11.67
C LEU A 398 -5.52 18.01 12.61
N ARG A 399 -4.36 18.65 12.74
CA ARG A 399 -3.27 18.23 13.64
C ARG A 399 -3.16 19.23 14.79
N LEU A 400 -3.29 18.80 16.04
CA LEU A 400 -3.14 19.67 17.21
C LEU A 400 -1.84 19.30 17.91
N VAL A 401 -0.85 20.19 17.85
CA VAL A 401 0.55 19.93 18.24
C VAL A 401 0.90 20.77 19.47
N GLU A 402 1.80 20.28 20.33
CA GLU A 402 2.22 20.89 21.61
C GLU A 402 1.19 20.84 22.76
N ASN A 403 0.86 19.63 23.18
CA ASN A 403 0.26 19.38 24.49
C ASN A 403 -1.12 20.02 24.73
N TRP A 404 -2.04 19.76 23.82
CA TRP A 404 -3.39 20.28 23.84
C TRP A 404 -4.26 19.67 24.93
N ARG A 405 -4.51 20.39 26.03
CA ARG A 405 -5.30 19.86 27.16
C ARG A 405 -6.81 19.98 26.97
N THR A 406 -7.25 21.03 26.29
CA THR A 406 -8.68 21.35 26.17
C THR A 406 -9.20 20.91 24.80
N PRO A 407 -10.24 20.05 24.76
CA PRO A 407 -10.88 19.67 23.51
C PRO A 407 -11.45 20.87 22.76
N LEU A 408 -11.53 20.77 21.43
CA LEU A 408 -12.23 21.77 20.63
C LEU A 408 -13.73 21.74 20.95
N PRO A 409 -14.40 22.92 20.99
CA PRO A 409 -15.85 22.99 21.02
C PRO A 409 -16.46 22.20 19.87
N ARG A 410 -17.61 21.58 20.14
CA ARG A 410 -18.27 20.66 19.19
C ARG A 410 -18.61 21.37 17.87
N ASP A 411 -19.11 22.58 17.96
CA ASP A 411 -19.50 23.45 16.85
C ASP A 411 -18.31 24.01 16.04
N ALA A 412 -17.09 23.98 16.57
CA ALA A 412 -15.91 24.51 15.91
C ALA A 412 -15.17 23.50 14.99
N VAL A 413 -15.63 22.25 14.93
CA VAL A 413 -15.02 21.22 14.08
C VAL A 413 -15.43 21.46 12.62
N PRO A 414 -14.49 21.63 11.67
CA PRO A 414 -14.83 21.82 10.26
C PRO A 414 -15.70 20.68 9.73
N PRO A 415 -16.73 20.96 8.90
CA PRO A 415 -17.68 19.94 8.43
C PRO A 415 -17.02 18.87 7.55
N ARG A 416 -15.90 19.20 6.90
CA ARG A 416 -15.11 18.27 6.06
C ARG A 416 -14.06 17.49 6.84
N LEU A 417 -13.95 17.70 8.16
CA LEU A 417 -12.93 17.06 8.97
C LEU A 417 -13.20 15.55 9.07
N THR A 418 -12.43 14.77 8.33
CA THR A 418 -12.47 13.31 8.41
C THR A 418 -11.46 12.76 9.41
N HIS A 419 -10.36 13.48 9.65
CA HIS A 419 -9.25 13.01 10.47
C HIS A 419 -8.79 14.08 11.47
N LEU A 420 -8.77 13.73 12.75
CA LEU A 420 -8.19 14.56 13.82
C LEU A 420 -6.98 13.85 14.43
N ASP A 421 -5.82 14.50 14.47
CA ASP A 421 -4.57 14.00 15.06
C ASP A 421 -4.14 14.93 16.20
N VAL A 422 -4.17 14.44 17.44
CA VAL A 422 -3.99 15.26 18.64
C VAL A 422 -2.76 14.82 19.39
N GLN A 423 -1.84 15.75 19.67
CA GLN A 423 -0.76 15.57 20.63
C GLN A 423 -1.11 16.25 21.96
N THR A 424 -1.37 15.45 23.00
CA THR A 424 -1.97 15.93 24.27
C THR A 424 -1.44 15.20 25.51
N SER A 425 -1.34 15.87 26.66
CA SER A 425 -1.10 15.22 27.95
C SER A 425 -2.36 14.63 28.59
N ALA A 426 -3.53 14.94 28.05
CA ALA A 426 -4.82 14.55 28.59
C ALA A 426 -5.64 13.80 27.51
N PRO A 427 -5.18 12.63 27.03
CA PRO A 427 -5.81 11.92 25.91
C PRO A 427 -7.29 11.61 26.14
N ALA A 428 -7.68 11.27 27.37
CA ALA A 428 -9.07 10.96 27.72
C ALA A 428 -10.05 12.11 27.42
N ALA A 429 -9.60 13.37 27.53
CA ALA A 429 -10.45 14.53 27.25
C ALA A 429 -10.92 14.59 25.79
N TRP A 430 -10.18 13.96 24.87
CA TRP A 430 -10.43 14.03 23.42
C TRP A 430 -11.37 12.94 22.91
N PHE A 431 -11.59 11.89 23.69
CA PHE A 431 -12.39 10.75 23.25
C PHE A 431 -13.85 11.05 22.94
N PRO A 432 -14.54 12.00 23.60
CA PRO A 432 -15.88 12.42 23.18
C PRO A 432 -15.95 12.94 21.74
N LEU A 433 -14.83 13.43 21.18
CA LEU A 433 -14.77 13.87 19.77
C LEU A 433 -14.63 12.69 18.79
N ALA A 434 -14.21 11.50 19.25
CA ALA A 434 -14.03 10.33 18.39
C ALA A 434 -15.32 9.96 17.65
N ALA A 435 -16.48 10.14 18.27
CA ALA A 435 -17.79 9.86 17.67
C ALA A 435 -18.16 10.78 16.50
N ARG A 436 -17.41 11.84 16.23
CA ARG A 436 -17.75 12.87 15.23
C ARG A 436 -16.80 12.97 14.07
N VAL A 437 -15.62 12.39 14.19
CA VAL A 437 -14.65 12.30 13.09
C VAL A 437 -14.62 10.87 12.58
N ALA A 438 -14.47 10.71 11.28
CA ALA A 438 -14.31 9.38 10.69
C ALA A 438 -13.07 8.69 11.27
N ARG A 439 -12.03 9.47 11.59
CA ARG A 439 -10.76 9.03 12.16
C ARG A 439 -10.27 9.97 13.27
N LEU A 440 -9.94 9.44 14.44
CA LEU A 440 -9.25 10.17 15.52
C LEU A 440 -7.96 9.46 15.90
N ASP A 441 -6.84 10.15 15.79
CA ASP A 441 -5.53 9.73 16.28
C ASP A 441 -5.15 10.58 17.51
N VAL A 442 -4.94 9.97 18.68
CA VAL A 442 -4.53 10.67 19.92
C VAL A 442 -3.16 10.15 20.36
N ARG A 443 -2.20 11.08 20.47
CA ARG A 443 -0.79 10.87 20.84
C ARG A 443 -0.48 11.58 22.16
N PRO A 444 0.05 10.90 23.19
CA PRO A 444 0.51 11.55 24.41
C PRO A 444 1.64 12.55 24.16
N ALA A 445 1.54 13.75 24.73
CA ALA A 445 2.54 14.81 24.56
C ALA A 445 3.82 14.61 25.39
N TYR A 446 3.75 13.85 26.48
CA TYR A 446 4.85 13.74 27.46
C TYR A 446 5.99 12.79 27.07
N TRP A 447 5.94 12.19 25.89
CA TRP A 447 7.04 11.37 25.40
C TRP A 447 7.80 12.21 24.39
N ARG A 448 8.85 12.91 24.88
CA ARG A 448 9.90 13.42 24.00
C ARG A 448 10.28 12.23 23.12
N GLU A 449 10.21 12.41 21.80
CA GLU A 449 10.98 11.58 20.91
C GLU A 449 12.38 11.51 21.52
N SER A 450 12.77 10.34 22.06
CA SER A 450 14.20 10.06 22.15
C SER A 450 14.73 10.28 20.74
N GLU A 451 16.00 10.65 20.58
CA GLU A 451 16.59 10.87 19.24
C GLU A 451 16.39 9.67 18.28
N ASP A 452 15.95 8.53 18.82
CA ASP A 452 15.68 7.26 18.16
C ASP A 452 14.20 7.04 17.77
N GLY A 453 13.27 7.92 18.19
CA GLY A 453 11.86 7.90 17.78
C GLY A 453 11.02 6.71 18.28
N ARG A 454 11.52 5.92 19.23
CA ARG A 454 11.01 4.56 19.48
C ARG A 454 9.77 4.42 20.34
N ARG A 455 9.20 5.52 20.83
CA ARG A 455 8.20 5.38 21.88
C ARG A 455 6.97 6.26 21.72
N ARG A 456 5.88 5.68 21.22
CA ARG A 456 4.60 6.35 20.98
C ARG A 456 3.46 5.43 21.40
N VAL A 457 2.50 5.95 22.18
CA VAL A 457 1.16 5.35 22.30
C VAL A 457 0.26 6.13 21.37
N GLN A 458 -0.45 5.46 20.48
CA GLN A 458 -1.40 6.09 19.57
C GLN A 458 -2.74 5.38 19.69
N PHE A 459 -3.76 6.12 20.09
CA PHE A 459 -5.15 5.67 20.04
C PHE A 459 -5.72 6.05 18.69
N HIS A 460 -6.19 5.08 17.94
CA HIS A 460 -6.76 5.26 16.62
C HIS A 460 -8.22 4.81 16.64
N PHE A 461 -9.12 5.76 16.44
CA PHE A 461 -10.55 5.52 16.35
C PHE A 461 -11.00 5.61 14.89
N GLU A 462 -11.94 4.73 14.51
CA GLU A 462 -12.66 4.76 13.24
C GLU A 462 -14.17 4.77 13.51
N ASN A 463 -14.89 5.74 12.95
CA ASN A 463 -16.34 5.90 13.11
C ASN A 463 -16.80 5.87 14.58
N GLY A 464 -16.07 6.57 15.45
CA GLY A 464 -16.34 6.60 16.88
C GLY A 464 -15.93 5.37 17.68
N ARG A 465 -15.34 4.34 17.07
CA ARG A 465 -14.89 3.13 17.78
C ARG A 465 -13.38 3.06 17.81
N LEU A 466 -12.81 2.59 18.91
CA LEU A 466 -11.37 2.40 19.00
C LEU A 466 -10.98 1.21 18.10
N ALA A 467 -10.34 1.50 16.97
CA ALA A 467 -9.97 0.51 15.97
C ALA A 467 -8.58 -0.07 16.25
N ARG A 468 -7.63 0.78 16.67
CA ARG A 468 -6.25 0.35 16.90
C ARG A 468 -5.60 1.10 18.05
N ILE A 469 -4.74 0.38 18.77
CA ILE A 469 -3.77 0.96 19.67
C ILE A 469 -2.39 0.53 19.17
N ALA A 470 -1.57 1.51 18.81
CA ALA A 470 -0.16 1.29 18.50
C ALA A 470 0.69 1.70 19.70
N CYS A 471 1.64 0.85 20.06
CA CYS A 471 2.62 1.11 21.10
C CYS A 471 3.97 0.58 20.63
N ASP A 472 4.89 1.48 20.26
CA ASP A 472 6.17 1.09 19.66
C ASP A 472 7.18 0.58 20.70
N ASP A 473 6.97 0.90 21.98
CA ASP A 473 7.74 0.42 23.13
C ASP A 473 6.81 0.36 24.34
N VAL A 474 6.73 -0.79 25.01
CA VAL A 474 5.87 -0.98 26.18
C VAL A 474 6.40 -0.09 27.31
N PRO A 475 5.62 0.90 27.79
CA PRO A 475 6.02 1.71 28.92
C PRO A 475 6.21 0.83 30.16
N ASP A 476 6.90 1.36 31.18
CA ASP A 476 6.84 0.72 32.50
C ASP A 476 5.38 0.58 32.98
N ALA A 477 5.15 -0.27 33.98
CA ALA A 477 3.79 -0.59 34.44
C ALA A 477 2.99 0.66 34.86
N LEU A 478 3.67 1.68 35.40
CA LEU A 478 3.05 2.93 35.83
C LEU A 478 2.57 3.75 34.63
N ALA A 479 3.40 3.84 33.59
CA ALA A 479 3.05 4.56 32.36
C ALA A 479 1.95 3.83 31.56
N LEU A 480 1.85 2.51 31.60
CA LEU A 480 0.70 1.80 31.02
C LEU A 480 -0.61 2.14 31.73
N ASP A 481 -0.61 2.21 33.06
CA ASP A 481 -1.81 2.56 33.82
C ASP A 481 -2.31 3.97 33.48
N VAL A 482 -1.40 4.94 33.41
CA VAL A 482 -1.74 6.34 33.16
C VAL A 482 -2.06 6.61 31.69
N PHE A 483 -1.29 6.06 30.76
CA PHE A 483 -1.37 6.43 29.34
C PHE A 483 -2.15 5.45 28.47
N LEU A 484 -2.43 4.24 28.96
CA LEU A 484 -3.21 3.24 28.23
C LEU A 484 -4.50 2.89 28.96
N PHE A 485 -4.39 2.35 30.18
CA PHE A 485 -5.55 1.77 30.86
C PHE A 485 -6.54 2.80 31.39
N ALA A 486 -6.07 3.90 32.02
CA ALA A 486 -6.97 4.94 32.50
C ALA A 486 -7.77 5.62 31.36
N PRO A 487 -7.14 5.99 30.21
CA PRO A 487 -7.89 6.43 29.05
C PRO A 487 -8.88 5.38 28.54
N LEU A 488 -8.47 4.12 28.38
CA LEU A 488 -9.38 3.06 27.92
C LEU A 488 -10.58 2.86 28.85
N ALA A 489 -10.35 2.89 30.16
CA ALA A 489 -11.41 2.76 31.15
C ALA A 489 -12.43 3.91 31.10
N SER A 490 -12.00 5.10 30.66
CA SER A 490 -12.88 6.27 30.51
C SER A 490 -13.82 6.19 29.30
N LEU A 491 -13.55 5.30 28.34
CA LEU A 491 -14.43 5.08 27.18
C LEU A 491 -15.68 4.30 27.60
N ALA A 492 -16.85 4.60 27.02
CA ALA A 492 -18.01 3.73 27.19
C ALA A 492 -17.74 2.35 26.55
N PRO A 493 -18.28 1.24 27.10
CA PRO A 493 -17.98 -0.12 26.66
C PRO A 493 -18.14 -0.38 25.15
N GLU A 494 -19.15 0.24 24.52
CA GLU A 494 -19.43 0.16 23.08
C GLU A 494 -18.31 0.71 22.20
N HIS A 495 -17.49 1.62 22.71
CA HIS A 495 -16.34 2.20 22.00
C HIS A 495 -15.06 1.37 22.15
N ARG A 496 -15.04 0.39 23.07
CA ARG A 496 -13.88 -0.48 23.36
C ARG A 496 -13.89 -1.79 22.56
N ARG A 497 -15.01 -2.17 21.94
CA ARG A 497 -15.12 -3.45 21.23
C ARG A 497 -14.39 -3.43 19.88
N GLY A 498 -13.61 -4.48 19.61
CA GLY A 498 -12.93 -4.68 18.33
C GLY A 498 -11.50 -4.12 18.25
N VAL A 499 -10.91 -3.76 19.39
CA VAL A 499 -9.55 -3.20 19.45
C VAL A 499 -8.52 -4.22 18.96
N VAL A 500 -7.85 -3.93 17.86
CA VAL A 500 -6.67 -4.67 17.43
C VAL A 500 -5.44 -4.04 18.09
N SER A 501 -4.89 -4.73 19.09
CA SER A 501 -3.65 -4.30 19.74
C SER A 501 -2.44 -4.89 19.02
N HIS A 502 -1.55 -4.04 18.53
CA HIS A 502 -0.19 -4.45 18.09
C HIS A 502 0.82 -4.32 19.25
N VAL A 503 0.37 -4.53 20.48
CA VAL A 503 1.17 -4.32 21.68
C VAL A 503 1.56 -5.66 22.28
N THR A 504 2.84 -5.84 22.56
CA THR A 504 3.34 -7.02 23.28
C THR A 504 3.14 -6.81 24.78
N PHE A 505 2.04 -7.32 25.33
CA PHE A 505 1.78 -7.24 26.78
C PHE A 505 2.45 -8.38 27.55
N THR A 506 2.89 -8.12 28.80
CA THR A 506 3.11 -9.21 29.75
C THR A 506 1.78 -9.94 30.05
N PRO A 507 1.79 -11.18 30.57
CA PRO A 507 0.55 -11.91 30.84
C PRO A 507 -0.44 -11.15 31.76
N SER A 508 0.07 -10.46 32.79
CA SER A 508 -0.76 -9.66 33.70
C SER A 508 -1.33 -8.41 33.03
N GLN A 509 -0.53 -7.71 32.23
CA GLN A 509 -0.98 -6.56 31.44
C GLN A 509 -2.02 -6.99 30.39
N LYS A 510 -1.82 -8.13 29.74
CA LYS A 510 -2.75 -8.69 28.77
C LYS A 510 -4.09 -9.02 29.42
N LYS A 511 -4.07 -9.65 30.60
CA LYS A 511 -5.30 -9.96 31.36
C LYS A 511 -6.08 -8.67 31.68
N ARG A 512 -5.41 -7.65 32.24
CA ARG A 512 -6.04 -6.36 32.56
C ARG A 512 -6.55 -5.62 31.32
N PHE A 513 -5.80 -5.68 30.22
CA PHE A 513 -6.23 -5.12 28.93
C PHE A 513 -7.52 -5.78 28.43
N LEU A 514 -7.58 -7.11 28.46
CA LEU A 514 -8.77 -7.87 28.04
C LEU A 514 -9.96 -7.57 28.95
N GLU A 515 -9.77 -7.52 30.28
CA GLU A 515 -10.83 -7.13 31.22
C GLU A 515 -11.40 -5.74 30.94
N LEU A 516 -10.56 -4.78 30.52
CA LEU A 516 -11.01 -3.43 30.18
C LEU A 516 -11.73 -3.34 28.83
N CYS A 517 -11.35 -4.17 27.86
CA CYS A 517 -11.95 -4.18 26.53
C CYS A 517 -13.29 -4.94 26.49
N GLY A 518 -13.57 -5.76 27.51
CA GLY A 518 -14.72 -6.67 27.55
C GLY A 518 -14.58 -7.78 26.52
#